data_AF-A0A8J6P495-F1
#
_entry.id   AF-A0A8J6P495-F1
#
_cell.length_a   1.000
_cell.length_b   1.000
_cell.length_c   1.000
_cell.angle_alpha   90.00
_cell.angle_beta   90.00
_cell.angle_gamma   90.00
#
_symmetry.space_group_name_H-M   'P 1'
#
loop_
_entity.id
_entity.type
_entity.pdbx_description
1 polymer ?
#
loop_
_entity_poly.entity_id
_entity_poly.type
_entity_poly.pdbx_seq_one_letter_code
_entity_poly.pdbx_strand_id
1 'polypeptide(L)'
;MTGKPTYEELESRINALQSDVAGLKQSLEKLSEKERYYRLLLANLHDDILVIDRQYRIIDANKAFLDTSGRSRKEVIGRYCYEISHGYREPCSKYGEECMLQEVFETGRSATCLHKHIHSDGSKILCDLILSPLKNNADDRVTHVIEAIRDVTNLLDAERKLSKSEAQHRFLLETMAQGFGIQDENGLFTYVNDKICKMIGYLKEEIIGRHGTDFMDEVNQKIYNQQIVKRKKGLDESYEIELAGKNGKNIAVIVSPQSIIDIDDNYKGSFAIFTDISKQKRFKEVLLKDYDRLDRRVNNCTRELEVKTQNLEELNTALKVLLKKRDEDRIELEEKVLVNVQELIVTYLEKLQKSGLDDRQKTYVDIIESNLNDIVSPFVRGLSSKYLSLTPTEIQTANLVKQGKTSKEIAKLVNLSARTIEFHRDNIRKKMGIKNKKVNLRTHLLAMQ
;
A
#
# COMPACT_ATOMS: atom_id res chain seq x y z
N MET A 1 -28.71 95.24 -78.90
CA MET A 1 -28.78 94.10 -79.84
C MET A 1 -27.45 93.37 -79.77
N THR A 2 -27.35 92.33 -78.95
CA THR A 2 -26.19 91.42 -78.97
C THR A 2 -26.25 90.63 -80.28
N GLY A 3 -25.22 90.78 -81.12
CA GLY A 3 -25.11 90.07 -82.40
C GLY A 3 -25.23 88.56 -82.20
N LYS A 4 -25.92 87.88 -83.12
CA LYS A 4 -26.00 86.42 -83.10
C LYS A 4 -24.58 85.85 -83.30
N PRO A 5 -24.15 84.87 -82.48
CA PRO A 5 -22.83 84.27 -82.62
C PRO A 5 -22.66 83.65 -84.01
N THR A 6 -21.44 83.74 -84.55
CA THR A 6 -21.12 83.17 -85.86
C THR A 6 -21.08 81.63 -85.79
N TYR A 7 -21.23 80.96 -86.93
CA TYR A 7 -21.21 79.50 -87.00
C TYR A 7 -19.88 78.92 -86.47
N GLU A 8 -18.76 79.57 -86.77
CA GLU A 8 -17.42 79.18 -86.29
C GLU A 8 -17.27 79.34 -84.76
N GLU A 9 -17.87 80.38 -84.16
CA GLU A 9 -17.88 80.57 -82.70
C GLU A 9 -18.71 79.47 -82.00
N LEU A 10 -19.83 79.06 -82.59
CA LEU A 10 -20.63 77.95 -82.08
C LEU A 10 -19.91 76.61 -82.20
N GLU A 11 -19.24 76.36 -83.33
CA GLU A 11 -18.49 75.11 -83.56
C GLU A 11 -17.27 74.98 -82.65
N SER A 12 -16.51 76.07 -82.45
CA SER A 12 -15.42 76.13 -81.48
C SER A 12 -15.90 75.86 -80.06
N ARG A 13 -17.05 76.44 -79.66
CA ARG A 13 -17.64 76.24 -78.33
C ARG A 13 -18.18 74.83 -78.13
N ILE A 14 -18.74 74.21 -79.17
CA ILE A 14 -19.17 72.80 -79.14
C ILE A 14 -17.95 71.88 -78.95
N ASN A 15 -16.87 72.11 -79.69
CA ASN A 15 -15.65 71.31 -79.57
C ASN A 15 -14.99 71.45 -78.18
N ALA A 16 -14.95 72.66 -77.61
CA ALA A 16 -14.48 72.90 -76.26
C ALA A 16 -15.33 72.16 -75.21
N LEU A 17 -16.66 72.26 -75.30
CA LEU A 17 -17.58 71.56 -74.41
C LEU A 17 -17.49 70.03 -74.54
N GLN A 18 -17.27 69.51 -75.75
CA GLN A 18 -17.07 68.07 -75.97
C GLN A 18 -15.78 67.57 -75.31
N SER A 19 -14.70 68.36 -75.36
CA SER A 19 -13.45 68.08 -74.66
C SER A 19 -13.62 68.10 -73.14
N ASP A 20 -14.31 69.10 -72.59
CA ASP A 20 -14.61 69.20 -71.15
C ASP A 20 -15.46 68.01 -70.67
N VAL A 21 -16.48 67.62 -71.44
CA VAL A 21 -17.32 66.45 -71.13
C VAL A 21 -16.52 65.16 -71.18
N ALA A 22 -15.58 65.01 -72.13
CA ALA A 22 -14.70 63.85 -72.18
C ALA A 22 -13.76 63.78 -70.97
N GLY A 23 -13.19 64.92 -70.55
CA GLY A 23 -12.36 65.02 -69.35
C GLY A 23 -13.11 64.71 -68.05
N LEU A 24 -14.37 65.18 -67.94
CA LEU A 24 -15.25 64.88 -66.80
C LEU A 24 -15.59 63.39 -66.74
N LYS A 25 -15.92 62.77 -67.88
CA LYS A 25 -16.22 61.32 -67.96
C LYS A 25 -15.02 60.49 -67.51
N GLN A 26 -13.83 60.80 -68.00
CA GLN A 26 -12.61 60.08 -67.61
C GLN A 26 -12.29 60.25 -66.10
N SER A 27 -12.54 61.44 -65.54
CA SER A 27 -12.35 61.69 -64.10
C SER A 27 -13.36 60.93 -63.26
N LEU A 28 -14.61 60.85 -63.71
CA LEU A 28 -15.68 60.08 -63.06
C LEU A 28 -15.39 58.57 -63.10
N GLU A 29 -14.90 58.05 -64.22
CA GLU A 29 -14.49 56.64 -64.35
C GLU A 29 -13.34 56.29 -63.40
N LYS A 30 -12.29 57.12 -63.35
CA LYS A 30 -11.17 56.91 -62.40
C LYS A 30 -11.62 56.96 -60.95
N LEU A 31 -12.57 57.84 -60.60
CA LEU A 31 -13.12 57.93 -59.26
C LEU A 31 -13.93 56.67 -58.92
N SER A 32 -14.78 56.22 -59.84
CA SER A 32 -15.58 55.00 -59.72
C SER A 32 -14.71 53.75 -59.57
N GLU A 33 -13.60 53.66 -60.32
CA GLU A 33 -12.66 52.53 -60.22
C GLU A 33 -11.95 52.49 -58.86
N LYS A 34 -11.48 53.65 -58.36
CA LYS A 34 -10.88 53.76 -57.02
C LYS A 34 -11.89 53.43 -55.93
N GLU A 35 -13.12 53.94 -56.04
CA GLU A 35 -14.19 53.63 -55.10
C GLU A 35 -14.49 52.13 -55.06
N ARG A 36 -14.57 51.48 -56.23
CA ARG A 36 -14.74 50.03 -56.33
C ARG A 36 -13.59 49.28 -55.68
N TYR A 37 -12.34 49.70 -55.91
CA TYR A 37 -11.16 49.09 -55.30
C TYR A 37 -11.18 49.17 -53.76
N TYR A 38 -11.46 50.36 -53.19
CA TYR A 38 -11.54 50.52 -51.74
C TYR A 38 -12.68 49.69 -51.11
N ARG A 39 -13.85 49.62 -51.77
CA ARG A 39 -14.96 48.77 -51.31
C ARG A 39 -14.58 47.29 -51.28
N LEU A 40 -13.83 46.81 -52.27
CA LEU A 40 -13.37 45.43 -52.32
C LEU A 40 -12.31 45.12 -51.26
N LEU A 41 -11.42 46.07 -50.96
CA LEU A 41 -10.47 45.91 -49.85
C LEU A 41 -11.20 45.75 -48.52
N LEU A 42 -12.12 46.67 -48.19
CA LEU A 42 -12.87 46.61 -46.94
C LEU A 42 -13.75 45.35 -46.83
N ALA A 43 -14.34 44.90 -47.94
CA ALA A 43 -15.21 43.72 -47.96
C ALA A 43 -14.46 42.38 -47.78
N ASN A 44 -13.16 42.33 -48.08
CA ASN A 44 -12.35 41.11 -47.93
C ASN A 44 -11.50 41.10 -46.66
N LEU A 45 -11.51 42.16 -45.86
CA LEU A 45 -10.91 42.14 -44.54
C LEU A 45 -11.73 41.24 -43.62
N HIS A 46 -11.05 40.34 -42.91
CA HIS A 46 -11.66 39.41 -41.98
C HIS A 46 -11.99 40.05 -40.62
N ASP A 47 -11.33 41.15 -40.28
CA ASP A 47 -11.67 41.93 -39.10
C ASP A 47 -12.99 42.67 -39.34
N ASP A 48 -13.79 42.78 -38.28
CA ASP A 48 -15.05 43.52 -38.28
C ASP A 48 -14.72 45.02 -38.30
N ILE A 49 -15.24 45.77 -39.27
CA ILE A 49 -14.90 47.19 -39.43
C ILE A 49 -16.16 48.05 -39.37
N LEU A 50 -16.11 49.09 -38.55
CA LEU A 50 -17.09 50.16 -38.45
C LEU A 50 -16.46 51.52 -38.77
N VAL A 51 -17.26 52.42 -39.33
CA VAL A 51 -16.92 53.84 -39.47
C VAL A 51 -17.93 54.64 -38.67
N ILE A 52 -17.47 55.36 -37.65
CA ILE A 52 -18.32 56.01 -36.66
C ILE A 52 -18.13 57.53 -36.71
N ASP A 53 -19.21 58.31 -36.64
CA ASP A 53 -19.16 59.77 -36.57
C ASP A 53 -19.01 60.31 -35.14
N ARG A 54 -18.86 61.64 -35.00
CA ARG A 54 -18.74 62.33 -33.69
C ARG A 54 -19.98 62.21 -32.80
N GLN A 55 -21.11 61.77 -33.34
CA GLN A 55 -22.36 61.52 -32.61
C GLN A 55 -22.53 60.03 -32.30
N TYR A 56 -21.48 59.23 -32.43
CA TYR A 56 -21.47 57.78 -32.19
C TYR A 56 -22.30 56.97 -33.20
N ARG A 57 -22.67 57.55 -34.34
CA ARG A 57 -23.47 56.84 -35.36
C ARG A 57 -22.56 56.08 -36.31
N ILE A 58 -22.96 54.87 -36.65
CA ILE A 58 -22.28 54.05 -37.65
C ILE A 58 -22.65 54.57 -39.03
N ILE A 59 -21.69 55.14 -39.75
CA ILE A 59 -21.83 55.67 -41.10
C ILE A 59 -21.54 54.59 -42.15
N ASP A 60 -20.63 53.67 -41.82
CA ASP A 60 -20.31 52.52 -42.67
C ASP A 60 -19.94 51.29 -41.83
N ALA A 61 -20.09 50.11 -42.41
CA ALA A 61 -19.68 48.83 -41.86
C ALA A 61 -19.27 47.88 -42.99
N ASN A 62 -18.21 47.10 -42.80
CA ASN A 62 -17.80 46.09 -43.79
C ASN A 62 -18.69 44.84 -43.73
N LYS A 63 -18.49 43.93 -44.70
CA LYS A 63 -19.27 42.69 -44.77
C LYS A 63 -19.02 41.80 -43.55
N ALA A 64 -17.77 41.69 -43.08
CA ALA A 64 -17.42 40.86 -41.93
C ALA A 64 -18.27 41.23 -40.70
N PHE A 65 -18.36 42.52 -40.36
CA PHE A 65 -19.19 42.97 -39.24
C PHE A 65 -20.68 42.61 -39.40
N LEU A 66 -21.22 42.74 -40.61
CA LEU A 66 -22.63 42.39 -40.88
C LEU A 66 -22.88 40.89 -40.71
N ASP A 67 -21.93 40.05 -41.17
CA ASP A 67 -22.00 38.60 -41.05
C ASP A 67 -21.87 38.19 -39.56
N THR A 68 -20.90 38.73 -38.83
CA THR A 68 -20.65 38.43 -37.39
C THR A 68 -21.81 38.91 -36.49
N SER A 69 -22.29 40.14 -36.71
CA SER A 69 -23.39 40.71 -35.93
C SER A 69 -24.76 40.11 -36.29
N GLY A 70 -24.87 39.39 -37.41
CA GLY A 70 -26.13 38.81 -37.89
C GLY A 70 -27.17 39.85 -38.30
N ARG A 71 -26.75 41.11 -38.53
CA ARG A 71 -27.64 42.24 -38.84
C ARG A 71 -27.47 42.69 -40.27
N SER A 72 -28.57 43.11 -40.89
CA SER A 72 -28.50 43.71 -42.23
C SER A 72 -27.90 45.11 -42.15
N ARG A 73 -27.27 45.55 -43.25
CA ARG A 73 -26.72 46.91 -43.35
C ARG A 73 -27.74 48.01 -43.02
N LYS A 74 -29.02 47.81 -43.37
CA LYS A 74 -30.09 48.79 -43.07
C LYS A 74 -30.39 48.93 -41.58
N GLU A 75 -30.12 47.88 -40.80
CA GLU A 75 -30.32 47.89 -39.34
C GLU A 75 -29.13 48.48 -38.60
N VAL A 76 -27.96 48.54 -39.24
CA VAL A 76 -26.70 49.01 -38.64
C VAL A 76 -26.43 50.48 -38.98
N ILE A 77 -26.54 50.86 -40.25
CA ILE A 77 -26.17 52.21 -40.70
C ILE A 77 -27.13 53.27 -40.13
N GLY A 78 -26.57 54.32 -39.55
CA GLY A 78 -27.27 55.41 -38.88
C GLY A 78 -27.63 55.13 -37.41
N ARG A 79 -27.45 53.89 -36.92
CA ARG A 79 -27.61 53.54 -35.51
C ARG A 79 -26.37 53.86 -34.70
N TYR A 80 -26.51 53.88 -33.38
CA TYR A 80 -25.40 54.17 -32.49
C TYR A 80 -24.51 52.92 -32.28
N CYS A 81 -23.19 53.10 -32.25
CA CYS A 81 -22.26 51.98 -32.04
C CYS A 81 -22.53 51.22 -30.73
N TYR A 82 -22.84 51.94 -29.65
CA TYR A 82 -23.18 51.36 -28.35
C TYR A 82 -24.53 50.60 -28.35
N GLU A 83 -25.47 50.97 -29.24
CA GLU A 83 -26.73 50.25 -29.42
C GLU A 83 -26.49 48.92 -30.14
N ILE A 84 -25.67 48.93 -31.18
CA ILE A 84 -25.42 47.74 -32.00
C ILE A 84 -24.48 46.76 -31.31
N SER A 85 -23.33 47.24 -30.81
CA SER A 85 -22.29 46.37 -30.25
C SER A 85 -22.54 45.92 -28.81
N HIS A 86 -23.41 46.63 -28.08
CA HIS A 86 -23.65 46.39 -26.63
C HIS A 86 -25.12 46.35 -26.23
N GLY A 87 -26.05 46.81 -27.08
CA GLY A 87 -27.46 46.97 -26.70
C GLY A 87 -27.71 48.10 -25.69
N TYR A 88 -26.76 49.01 -25.51
CA TYR A 88 -26.86 50.13 -24.58
C TYR A 88 -27.70 51.28 -25.14
N ARG A 89 -28.16 52.16 -24.24
CA ARG A 89 -28.90 53.39 -24.62
C ARG A 89 -28.02 54.64 -24.63
N GLU A 90 -26.84 54.55 -24.04
CA GLU A 90 -25.85 55.61 -23.91
C GLU A 90 -24.45 55.06 -24.25
N PRO A 91 -23.46 55.92 -24.53
CA PRO A 91 -22.08 55.49 -24.80
C PRO A 91 -21.50 54.59 -23.71
N CYS A 92 -20.66 53.62 -24.11
CA CYS A 92 -20.11 52.58 -23.23
C CYS A 92 -19.37 53.12 -21.99
N SER A 93 -18.76 54.32 -22.10
CA SER A 93 -18.10 55.00 -20.98
C SER A 93 -19.03 55.32 -19.81
N LYS A 94 -20.34 55.50 -20.05
CA LYS A 94 -21.36 55.70 -19.01
C LYS A 94 -21.63 54.43 -18.19
N TYR A 95 -21.36 53.27 -18.76
CA TYR A 95 -21.48 51.97 -18.11
C TYR A 95 -20.15 51.51 -17.47
N GLY A 96 -19.14 52.39 -17.43
CA GLY A 96 -17.82 52.09 -16.85
C GLY A 96 -16.92 51.26 -17.74
N GLU A 97 -17.24 51.15 -19.04
CA GLU A 97 -16.38 50.44 -19.99
C GLU A 97 -15.36 51.39 -20.62
N GLU A 98 -14.11 50.92 -20.69
CA GLU A 98 -13.00 51.67 -21.27
C GLU A 98 -13.08 51.61 -22.81
N CYS A 99 -13.80 52.55 -23.40
CA CYS A 99 -13.88 52.77 -24.85
C CYS A 99 -13.05 54.00 -25.23
N MET A 100 -12.02 53.81 -26.06
CA MET A 100 -11.09 54.89 -26.45
C MET A 100 -11.64 55.79 -27.58
N LEU A 101 -12.87 55.56 -28.04
CA LEU A 101 -13.47 56.26 -29.18
C LEU A 101 -13.50 57.79 -28.98
N GLN A 102 -13.88 58.24 -27.78
CA GLN A 102 -13.93 59.67 -27.47
C GLN A 102 -12.53 60.29 -27.46
N GLU A 103 -11.55 59.59 -26.88
CA GLU A 103 -10.15 60.04 -26.85
C GLU A 103 -9.58 60.19 -28.27
N VAL A 104 -9.89 59.28 -29.18
CA VAL A 104 -9.44 59.38 -30.59
C VAL A 104 -10.05 60.60 -31.27
N PHE A 105 -11.32 60.93 -31.01
CA PHE A 105 -11.97 62.14 -31.56
C PHE A 105 -11.40 63.45 -31.01
N GLU A 106 -10.91 63.43 -29.77
CA GLU A 106 -10.34 64.60 -29.07
C GLU A 106 -8.86 64.81 -29.43
N THR A 107 -8.07 63.73 -29.44
CA THR A 107 -6.62 63.79 -29.63
C THR A 107 -6.20 63.68 -31.09
N GLY A 108 -7.03 63.08 -31.95
CA GLY A 108 -6.69 62.77 -33.33
C GLY A 108 -5.57 61.76 -33.50
N ARG A 109 -5.29 60.94 -32.47
CA ARG A 109 -4.33 59.84 -32.49
C ARG A 109 -5.06 58.51 -32.48
N SER A 110 -4.48 57.49 -33.13
CA SER A 110 -5.02 56.13 -33.04
C SER A 110 -4.84 55.56 -31.63
N ALA A 111 -5.78 54.71 -31.21
CA ALA A 111 -5.76 54.05 -29.91
C ALA A 111 -6.18 52.59 -30.06
N THR A 112 -5.78 51.75 -29.10
CA THR A 112 -6.24 50.38 -29.00
C THR A 112 -6.77 50.10 -27.59
N CYS A 113 -7.80 49.25 -27.47
CA CYS A 113 -8.28 48.79 -26.17
C CYS A 113 -8.96 47.42 -26.25
N LEU A 114 -8.96 46.70 -25.13
CA LEU A 114 -9.81 45.54 -24.96
C LEU A 114 -11.21 45.99 -24.55
N HIS A 115 -12.23 45.56 -25.28
CA HIS A 115 -13.61 45.99 -25.07
C HIS A 115 -14.58 44.81 -25.15
N LYS A 116 -15.67 44.86 -24.39
CA LYS A 116 -16.62 43.74 -24.30
C LYS A 116 -17.79 43.98 -25.24
N HIS A 117 -17.88 43.22 -26.32
CA HIS A 117 -19.02 43.30 -27.24
C HIS A 117 -20.01 42.15 -27.00
N ILE A 118 -21.18 42.27 -27.60
CA ILE A 118 -22.18 41.22 -27.67
C ILE A 118 -22.17 40.61 -29.07
N HIS A 119 -22.00 39.29 -29.14
CA HIS A 119 -22.08 38.52 -30.38
C HIS A 119 -23.55 38.31 -30.80
N SER A 120 -23.79 37.89 -32.04
CA SER A 120 -25.15 37.74 -32.61
C SER A 120 -26.07 36.77 -31.85
N ASP A 121 -25.50 35.79 -31.14
CA ASP A 121 -26.22 34.85 -30.28
C ASP A 121 -26.49 35.37 -28.86
N GLY A 122 -26.09 36.61 -28.56
CA GLY A 122 -26.25 37.25 -27.25
C GLY A 122 -25.12 36.96 -26.25
N SER A 123 -24.11 36.17 -26.63
CA SER A 123 -22.94 35.92 -25.79
C SER A 123 -22.06 37.17 -25.69
N LYS A 124 -21.39 37.35 -24.54
CA LYS A 124 -20.42 38.44 -24.36
C LYS A 124 -19.04 37.97 -24.82
N ILE A 125 -18.46 38.68 -25.76
CA ILE A 125 -17.13 38.43 -26.30
C ILE A 125 -16.17 39.55 -25.88
N LEU A 126 -14.89 39.23 -25.74
CA LEU A 126 -13.86 40.22 -25.53
C LEU A 126 -13.16 40.49 -26.87
N CYS A 127 -13.23 41.75 -27.30
CA CYS A 127 -12.66 42.20 -28.56
C CYS A 127 -11.43 43.06 -28.32
N ASP A 128 -10.42 42.90 -29.16
CA ASP A 128 -9.34 43.86 -29.32
C ASP A 128 -9.78 44.90 -30.37
N LEU A 129 -9.85 46.16 -29.95
CA LEU A 129 -10.28 47.27 -30.78
C LEU A 129 -9.07 48.07 -31.25
N ILE A 130 -9.04 48.38 -32.54
CA ILE A 130 -8.10 49.34 -33.13
C ILE A 130 -8.92 50.50 -33.70
N LEU A 131 -8.74 51.68 -33.11
CA LEU A 131 -9.47 52.89 -33.47
C LEU A 131 -8.53 53.86 -34.18
N SER A 132 -8.85 54.21 -35.44
CA SER A 132 -8.05 55.09 -36.28
C SER A 132 -8.85 56.33 -36.73
N PRO A 133 -8.35 57.55 -36.51
CA PRO A 133 -9.08 58.77 -36.85
C PRO A 133 -9.09 59.03 -38.36
N LEU A 134 -10.25 59.40 -38.90
CA LEU A 134 -10.41 59.95 -40.24
C LEU A 134 -10.54 61.47 -40.17
N LYS A 135 -9.54 62.18 -40.67
CA LYS A 135 -9.45 63.63 -40.62
C LYS A 135 -9.93 64.27 -41.93
N ASN A 136 -10.51 65.46 -41.82
CA ASN A 136 -10.83 66.27 -42.98
C ASN A 136 -9.56 66.96 -43.51
N ASN A 137 -9.34 66.89 -44.82
CA ASN A 137 -8.14 67.42 -45.47
C ASN A 137 -8.02 68.95 -45.39
N ALA A 138 -9.12 69.67 -45.11
CA ALA A 138 -9.13 71.13 -45.09
C ALA A 138 -8.77 71.75 -43.71
N ASP A 139 -9.09 71.10 -42.60
CA ASP A 139 -8.96 71.66 -41.23
C ASP A 139 -8.32 70.69 -40.20
N ASP A 140 -7.80 69.55 -40.64
CA ASP A 140 -7.23 68.45 -39.82
C ASP A 140 -8.17 67.93 -38.71
N ARG A 141 -9.45 68.30 -38.76
CA ARG A 141 -10.43 67.89 -37.75
C ARG A 141 -10.81 66.43 -37.97
N VAL A 142 -10.77 65.63 -36.91
CA VAL A 142 -11.30 64.26 -36.93
C VAL A 142 -12.81 64.32 -37.19
N THR A 143 -13.26 63.75 -38.30
CA THR A 143 -14.67 63.70 -38.70
C THR A 143 -15.31 62.36 -38.32
N HIS A 144 -14.56 61.27 -38.50
CA HIS A 144 -14.99 59.91 -38.24
C HIS A 144 -13.85 59.12 -37.58
N VAL A 145 -14.17 57.95 -37.04
CA VAL A 145 -13.20 56.97 -36.55
C VAL A 145 -13.50 55.64 -37.24
N ILE A 146 -12.47 55.02 -37.80
CA ILE A 146 -12.51 53.62 -38.23
C ILE A 146 -12.21 52.77 -37.01
N GLU A 147 -13.13 51.90 -36.64
CA GLU A 147 -12.96 50.91 -35.59
C GLU A 147 -12.83 49.54 -36.26
N ALA A 148 -11.68 48.89 -36.07
CA ALA A 148 -11.49 47.49 -36.39
C ALA A 148 -11.62 46.66 -35.11
N ILE A 149 -12.43 45.60 -35.16
CA ILE A 149 -12.85 44.79 -34.03
C ILE A 149 -12.39 43.36 -34.31
N ARG A 150 -11.64 42.77 -33.37
CA ARG A 150 -11.22 41.37 -33.44
C ARG A 150 -11.61 40.63 -32.17
N ASP A 151 -12.41 39.58 -32.29
CA ASP A 151 -12.72 38.70 -31.16
C ASP A 151 -11.46 37.92 -30.73
N VAL A 152 -11.05 38.10 -29.47
CA VAL A 152 -9.89 37.45 -28.85
C VAL A 152 -10.29 36.50 -27.70
N THR A 153 -11.59 36.24 -27.52
CA THR A 153 -12.13 35.43 -26.42
C THR A 153 -11.51 34.02 -26.40
N ASN A 154 -11.55 33.31 -27.53
CA ASN A 154 -11.01 31.95 -27.63
C ASN A 154 -9.49 31.89 -27.38
N LEU A 155 -8.76 32.91 -27.84
CA LEU A 155 -7.32 33.00 -27.65
C LEU A 155 -6.97 33.16 -26.17
N LEU A 156 -7.61 34.11 -25.49
CA LEU A 156 -7.37 34.38 -24.07
C LEU A 156 -7.88 33.26 -23.16
N ASP A 157 -8.97 32.60 -23.51
CA ASP A 157 -9.46 31.44 -22.76
C ASP A 157 -8.53 30.23 -22.92
N ALA A 158 -7.98 30.01 -24.12
CA ALA A 158 -6.98 28.98 -24.34
C ALA A 158 -5.70 29.27 -23.53
N GLU A 159 -5.21 30.51 -23.56
CA GLU A 159 -4.04 30.94 -22.78
C GLU A 159 -4.27 30.80 -21.27
N ARG A 160 -5.43 31.20 -20.76
CA ARG A 160 -5.80 31.03 -19.34
C ARG A 160 -5.89 29.56 -18.95
N LYS A 161 -6.51 28.73 -19.78
CA LYS A 161 -6.60 27.28 -19.52
C LYS A 161 -5.22 26.64 -19.51
N LEU A 162 -4.35 27.02 -20.45
CA LEU A 162 -2.96 26.57 -20.49
C LEU A 162 -2.20 26.99 -19.22
N SER A 163 -2.20 28.28 -18.91
CA SER A 163 -1.54 28.85 -17.72
C SER A 163 -2.04 28.20 -16.42
N LYS A 164 -3.36 27.99 -16.30
CA LYS A 164 -3.95 27.30 -15.14
C LYS A 164 -3.50 25.84 -15.06
N SER A 165 -3.48 25.13 -16.18
CA SER A 165 -3.01 23.74 -16.25
C SER A 165 -1.53 23.63 -15.87
N GLU A 166 -0.68 24.51 -16.41
CA GLU A 166 0.75 24.58 -16.07
C GLU A 166 0.98 24.87 -14.59
N ALA A 167 0.22 25.82 -14.03
CA ALA A 167 0.28 26.14 -12.60
C ALA A 167 -0.15 24.96 -11.73
N GLN A 168 -1.21 24.23 -12.13
CA GLN A 168 -1.67 23.02 -11.44
C GLN A 168 -0.62 21.90 -11.50
N HIS A 169 -0.05 21.62 -12.67
CA HIS A 169 1.00 20.61 -12.82
C HIS A 169 2.23 20.95 -11.98
N ARG A 170 2.68 22.21 -12.01
CA ARG A 170 3.80 22.68 -11.19
C ARG A 170 3.50 22.52 -9.70
N PHE A 171 2.31 22.92 -9.25
CA PHE A 171 1.91 22.77 -7.86
C PHE A 171 1.92 21.31 -7.40
N LEU A 172 1.41 20.38 -8.22
CA LEU A 172 1.44 18.95 -7.90
C LEU A 172 2.88 18.46 -7.73
N LEU A 173 3.77 18.73 -8.69
CA LEU A 173 5.16 18.29 -8.63
C LEU A 173 5.92 18.87 -7.43
N GLU A 174 5.71 20.14 -7.09
CA GLU A 174 6.39 20.80 -5.96
C GLU A 174 5.85 20.35 -4.59
N THR A 175 4.58 19.93 -4.50
CA THR A 175 3.96 19.46 -3.25
C THR A 175 4.07 17.96 -3.02
N MET A 176 4.61 17.20 -3.98
CA MET A 176 4.86 15.77 -3.82
C MET A 176 5.74 15.47 -2.60
N ALA A 177 5.34 14.44 -1.83
CA ALA A 177 6.09 13.98 -0.66
C ALA A 177 7.40 13.24 -1.04
N GLN A 178 7.54 12.82 -2.30
CA GLN A 178 8.72 12.17 -2.86
C GLN A 178 9.54 13.16 -3.68
N GLY A 179 10.84 12.86 -3.82
CA GLY A 179 11.69 13.61 -4.75
C GLY A 179 11.25 13.33 -6.18
N PHE A 180 11.32 14.33 -7.04
CA PHE A 180 11.04 14.19 -8.46
C PHE A 180 12.10 14.92 -9.26
N GLY A 181 12.56 14.29 -10.34
CA GLY A 181 13.51 14.89 -11.26
C GLY A 181 13.28 14.43 -12.69
N ILE A 182 13.61 15.30 -13.64
CA ILE A 182 13.62 15.02 -15.07
C ILE A 182 15.05 15.18 -15.56
N GLN A 183 15.49 14.24 -16.38
CA GLN A 183 16.77 14.27 -17.06
C GLN A 183 16.56 14.22 -18.57
N ASP A 184 17.47 14.86 -19.31
CA ASP A 184 17.52 14.81 -20.76
C ASP A 184 18.15 13.50 -21.30
N GLU A 185 18.31 13.43 -22.61
CA GLU A 185 18.94 12.32 -23.34
C GLU A 185 20.40 12.05 -22.93
N ASN A 186 21.08 13.06 -22.37
CA ASN A 186 22.45 13.01 -21.88
C ASN A 186 22.54 12.71 -20.38
N GLY A 187 21.40 12.57 -19.68
CA GLY A 187 21.36 12.30 -18.25
C GLY A 187 21.56 13.54 -17.37
N LEU A 188 21.46 14.75 -17.94
CA LEU A 188 21.55 16.01 -17.21
C LEU A 188 20.18 16.37 -16.64
N PHE A 189 20.12 16.79 -15.37
CA PHE A 189 18.86 17.22 -14.77
C PHE A 189 18.35 18.51 -15.40
N THR A 190 17.16 18.48 -15.98
CA THR A 190 16.46 19.63 -16.57
C THR A 190 15.38 20.18 -15.64
N TYR A 191 14.87 19.37 -14.72
CA TYR A 191 13.95 19.79 -13.68
C TYR A 191 14.14 18.94 -12.43
N VAL A 192 13.96 19.56 -11.26
CA VAL A 192 13.82 18.89 -9.97
C VAL A 192 12.80 19.63 -9.12
N ASN A 193 12.07 18.89 -8.28
CA ASN A 193 11.18 19.49 -7.29
C ASN A 193 11.92 19.86 -5.99
N ASP A 194 11.26 20.66 -5.17
CA ASP A 194 11.73 21.07 -3.85
C ASP A 194 12.08 19.90 -2.92
N LYS A 195 11.36 18.78 -3.07
CA LYS A 195 11.50 17.64 -2.18
C LYS A 195 12.84 16.91 -2.35
N ILE A 196 13.30 16.66 -3.58
CA ILE A 196 14.61 16.04 -3.80
C ILE A 196 15.73 16.98 -3.34
N CYS A 197 15.61 18.28 -3.61
CA CYS A 197 16.56 19.30 -3.15
C CYS A 197 16.74 19.24 -1.62
N LYS A 198 15.64 19.24 -0.87
CA LYS A 198 15.64 19.11 0.60
C LYS A 198 16.17 17.75 1.07
N MET A 199 15.95 16.68 0.31
CA MET A 199 16.40 15.33 0.64
C MET A 199 17.93 15.23 0.61
N ILE A 200 18.56 15.68 -0.48
CA ILE A 200 20.03 15.61 -0.68
C ILE A 200 20.77 16.88 -0.22
N GLY A 201 20.06 17.94 0.14
CA GLY A 201 20.64 19.17 0.69
C GLY A 201 21.30 20.10 -0.33
N TYR A 202 20.97 19.96 -1.61
CA TYR A 202 21.42 20.86 -2.68
C TYR A 202 20.31 21.83 -3.05
N LEU A 203 20.70 23.02 -3.51
CA LEU A 203 19.76 23.95 -4.15
C LEU A 203 19.42 23.46 -5.56
N LYS A 204 18.27 23.88 -6.08
CA LYS A 204 17.82 23.50 -7.42
C LYS A 204 18.85 23.87 -8.48
N GLU A 205 19.40 25.07 -8.40
CA GLU A 205 20.41 25.62 -9.31
C GLU A 205 21.73 24.85 -9.27
N GLU A 206 22.01 24.15 -8.16
CA GLU A 206 23.19 23.29 -8.01
C GLU A 206 22.99 21.88 -8.56
N ILE A 207 21.74 21.50 -8.89
CA ILE A 207 21.39 20.19 -9.46
C ILE A 207 21.13 20.30 -10.96
N ILE A 208 20.42 21.35 -11.38
CA ILE A 208 20.08 21.56 -12.79
C ILE A 208 21.36 21.68 -13.63
N GLY A 209 21.38 20.97 -14.77
CA GLY A 209 22.51 20.93 -15.70
C GLY A 209 23.64 19.98 -15.30
N ARG A 210 23.55 19.32 -14.13
CA ARG A 210 24.51 18.29 -13.73
C ARG A 210 24.03 16.89 -14.07
N HIS A 211 24.99 16.00 -14.26
CA HIS A 211 24.71 14.60 -14.58
C HIS A 211 24.28 13.83 -13.33
N GLY A 212 23.34 12.89 -13.48
CA GLY A 212 22.84 12.09 -12.36
C GLY A 212 23.93 11.43 -11.50
N THR A 213 25.02 10.98 -12.12
CA THR A 213 26.15 10.31 -11.46
C THR A 213 26.91 11.20 -10.47
N ASP A 214 26.81 12.52 -10.59
CA ASP A 214 27.51 13.46 -9.71
C ASP A 214 27.02 13.41 -8.26
N PHE A 215 25.84 12.82 -8.04
CA PHE A 215 25.18 12.73 -6.75
C PHE A 215 25.24 11.33 -6.16
N MET A 216 26.20 10.50 -6.55
CA MET A 216 26.33 9.12 -6.06
C MET A 216 27.78 8.62 -6.17
N ASP A 217 28.13 7.62 -5.35
CA ASP A 217 29.45 7.00 -5.36
C ASP A 217 29.66 6.02 -6.53
N GLU A 218 30.88 5.51 -6.72
CA GLU A 218 31.22 4.62 -7.85
C GLU A 218 30.36 3.36 -7.93
N VAL A 219 29.93 2.80 -6.80
CA VAL A 219 29.09 1.60 -6.76
C VAL A 219 27.71 1.93 -7.32
N ASN A 220 27.12 3.04 -6.85
CA ASN A 220 25.81 3.49 -7.27
C ASN A 220 25.81 4.02 -8.72
N GLN A 221 26.90 4.64 -9.18
CA GLN A 221 27.07 5.04 -10.59
C GLN A 221 26.97 3.85 -11.53
N LYS A 222 27.57 2.71 -11.19
CA LYS A 222 27.48 1.47 -11.99
C LYS A 222 26.03 0.98 -12.09
N ILE A 223 25.30 0.98 -10.98
CA ILE A 223 23.88 0.59 -10.95
C ILE A 223 23.07 1.54 -11.84
N TYR A 224 23.24 2.86 -11.66
CA TYR A 224 22.55 3.88 -12.46
C TYR A 224 22.83 3.70 -13.97
N ASN A 225 24.09 3.52 -14.37
CA ASN A 225 24.46 3.38 -15.78
C ASN A 225 23.86 2.11 -16.41
N GLN A 226 23.83 0.98 -15.68
CA GLN A 226 23.15 -0.23 -16.14
C GLN A 226 21.65 0.01 -16.36
N GLN A 227 21.02 0.78 -15.48
CA GLN A 227 19.61 1.10 -15.56
C GLN A 227 19.30 2.05 -16.71
N ILE A 228 20.17 3.03 -17.00
CA ILE A 228 20.02 3.89 -18.19
C ILE A 228 20.05 3.06 -19.49
N VAL A 229 20.95 2.07 -19.59
CA VAL A 229 21.00 1.17 -20.76
C VAL A 229 19.70 0.38 -20.92
N LYS A 230 19.08 -0.06 -19.81
CA LYS A 230 17.78 -0.74 -19.82
C LYS A 230 16.64 0.19 -20.23
N ARG A 231 16.58 1.41 -19.68
CA ARG A 231 15.56 2.42 -20.01
C ARG A 231 15.56 2.81 -21.49
N LYS A 232 16.75 2.94 -22.10
CA LYS A 232 16.88 3.19 -23.54
C LYS A 232 16.30 2.07 -24.41
N LYS A 233 15.99 0.90 -23.82
CA LYS A 233 15.30 -0.23 -24.47
C LYS A 233 13.85 -0.39 -24.01
N GLY A 234 13.29 0.61 -23.31
CA GLY A 234 11.92 0.59 -22.78
C GLY A 234 11.72 -0.23 -21.51
N LEU A 235 12.80 -0.62 -20.81
CA LEU A 235 12.72 -1.36 -19.55
C LEU A 235 12.88 -0.43 -18.35
N ASP A 236 11.75 0.03 -17.82
CA ASP A 236 11.64 1.02 -16.75
C ASP A 236 11.50 0.36 -15.36
N GLU A 237 12.57 -0.31 -14.92
CA GLU A 237 12.60 -0.99 -13.61
C GLU A 237 12.98 -0.04 -12.48
N SER A 238 12.32 -0.18 -11.32
CA SER A 238 12.73 0.50 -10.09
C SER A 238 13.94 -0.16 -9.46
N TYR A 239 14.82 0.63 -8.85
CA TYR A 239 16.03 0.12 -8.19
C TYR A 239 16.46 0.99 -7.01
N GLU A 240 17.27 0.41 -6.13
CA GLU A 240 17.81 1.11 -4.97
C GLU A 240 19.20 1.67 -5.26
N ILE A 241 19.44 2.92 -4.86
CA ILE A 241 20.77 3.53 -4.79
C ILE A 241 20.89 4.42 -3.55
N GLU A 242 22.10 4.79 -3.21
CA GLU A 242 22.39 5.86 -2.27
C GLU A 242 22.78 7.14 -3.01
N LEU A 243 22.09 8.23 -2.68
CA LEU A 243 22.43 9.56 -3.16
C LEU A 243 23.33 10.26 -2.15
N ALA A 244 24.41 10.84 -2.64
CA ALA A 244 25.36 11.62 -1.86
C ALA A 244 24.78 12.98 -1.52
N GLY A 245 24.42 13.19 -0.25
CA GLY A 245 23.95 14.48 0.23
C GLY A 245 25.09 15.49 0.39
N LYS A 246 24.80 16.78 0.21
CA LYS A 246 25.78 17.89 0.29
C LYS A 246 26.52 17.92 1.64
N ASN A 247 25.84 17.53 2.72
CA ASN A 247 26.39 17.49 4.07
C ASN A 247 27.24 16.23 4.34
N GLY A 248 27.61 15.47 3.31
CA GLY A 248 28.37 14.21 3.41
C GLY A 248 27.56 13.00 3.90
N LYS A 249 26.24 13.17 4.12
CA LYS A 249 25.34 12.08 4.52
C LYS A 249 24.64 11.51 3.29
N ASN A 250 24.83 10.22 3.05
CA ASN A 250 24.09 9.49 2.02
C ASN A 250 22.62 9.29 2.42
N ILE A 251 21.73 9.34 1.42
CA ILE A 251 20.32 9.01 1.57
C ILE A 251 20.01 7.81 0.67
N ALA A 252 19.51 6.74 1.28
CA ALA A 252 19.06 5.57 0.54
C ALA A 252 17.70 5.86 -0.10
N VAL A 253 17.61 5.68 -1.41
CA VAL A 253 16.40 5.94 -2.19
C VAL A 253 16.05 4.75 -3.09
N ILE A 254 14.74 4.53 -3.28
CA ILE A 254 14.24 3.80 -4.44
C ILE A 254 14.01 4.81 -5.55
N VAL A 255 14.62 4.57 -6.71
CA VAL A 255 14.41 5.32 -7.94
C VAL A 255 13.40 4.57 -8.78
N SER A 256 12.28 5.21 -9.08
CA SER A 256 11.23 4.70 -9.97
C SER A 256 11.20 5.56 -11.24
N PRO A 257 11.94 5.18 -12.28
CA PRO A 257 12.05 5.94 -13.50
C PRO A 257 10.96 5.61 -14.52
N GLN A 258 10.74 6.55 -15.44
CA GLN A 258 9.98 6.31 -16.66
C GLN A 258 10.65 7.03 -17.83
N SER A 259 10.79 6.33 -18.94
CA SER A 259 11.38 6.85 -20.17
C SER A 259 10.48 7.90 -20.83
N ILE A 260 11.09 8.94 -21.38
CA ILE A 260 10.43 9.94 -22.23
C ILE A 260 10.91 9.68 -23.64
N ILE A 261 9.96 9.37 -24.53
CA ILE A 261 10.21 9.09 -25.94
C ILE A 261 9.50 10.13 -26.82
N ASP A 262 10.07 10.44 -27.98
CA ASP A 262 9.41 11.26 -28.99
C ASP A 262 8.46 10.45 -29.88
N ILE A 263 7.83 11.10 -30.86
CA ILE A 263 6.87 10.49 -31.79
C ILE A 263 7.51 9.44 -32.71
N ASP A 264 8.84 9.47 -32.84
CA ASP A 264 9.64 8.58 -33.68
C ASP A 264 10.30 7.46 -32.83
N ASP A 265 9.78 7.21 -31.61
CA ASP A 265 10.28 6.22 -30.64
C ASP A 265 11.74 6.44 -30.18
N ASN A 266 12.29 7.65 -30.32
CA ASN A 266 13.63 7.96 -29.83
C ASN A 266 13.61 8.38 -28.36
N TYR A 267 14.59 7.90 -27.60
CA TYR A 267 14.79 8.28 -26.21
C TYR A 267 15.18 9.76 -26.07
N LYS A 268 14.36 10.55 -25.38
CA LYS A 268 14.58 11.97 -25.09
C LYS A 268 14.92 12.28 -23.63
N GLY A 269 15.04 11.25 -22.81
CA GLY A 269 15.37 11.39 -21.40
C GLY A 269 14.48 10.51 -20.54
N SER A 270 14.45 10.81 -19.25
CA SER A 270 13.60 10.10 -18.30
C SER A 270 13.23 11.02 -17.16
N PHE A 271 12.05 10.80 -16.58
CA PHE A 271 11.76 11.33 -15.26
C PHE A 271 11.84 10.22 -14.22
N ALA A 272 12.07 10.57 -12.97
CA ALA A 272 12.13 9.62 -11.88
C ALA A 272 11.54 10.16 -10.60
N ILE A 273 10.87 9.26 -9.88
CA ILE A 273 10.43 9.47 -8.50
C ILE A 273 11.49 8.87 -7.57
N PHE A 274 11.90 9.63 -6.58
CA PHE A 274 12.89 9.29 -5.57
C PHE A 274 12.20 9.12 -4.22
N THR A 275 12.12 7.88 -3.75
CA THR A 275 11.50 7.54 -2.47
C THR A 275 12.58 7.32 -1.42
N ASP A 276 12.65 8.18 -0.40
CA ASP A 276 13.55 7.99 0.74
C ASP A 276 13.13 6.76 1.55
N ILE A 277 13.99 5.75 1.58
CA ILE A 277 13.80 4.49 2.31
C ILE A 277 14.70 4.39 3.54
N SER A 278 15.38 5.47 3.94
CA SER A 278 16.32 5.48 5.07
C SER A 278 15.66 5.02 6.37
N LYS A 279 14.42 5.46 6.64
CA LYS A 279 13.64 5.02 7.81
C LYS A 279 13.30 3.54 7.72
N GLN A 280 12.85 3.09 6.55
CA GLN A 280 12.47 1.70 6.32
C GLN A 280 13.66 0.75 6.48
N LYS A 281 14.84 1.11 5.94
CA LYS A 281 16.08 0.34 6.12
C LYS A 281 16.47 0.22 7.59
N ARG A 282 16.46 1.33 8.34
CA ARG A 282 16.76 1.30 9.78
C ARG A 282 15.79 0.42 10.57
N PHE A 283 14.49 0.51 10.29
CA PHE A 283 13.50 -0.36 10.93
C PHE A 283 13.75 -1.83 10.60
N LYS A 284 14.05 -2.14 9.34
CA LYS A 284 14.37 -3.51 8.91
C LYS A 284 15.62 -4.05 9.60
N GLU A 285 16.67 -3.24 9.74
CA GLU A 285 17.90 -3.63 10.46
C GLU A 285 17.66 -3.87 11.96
N VAL A 286 16.90 -3.00 12.63
CA VAL A 286 16.54 -3.19 14.04
C VAL A 286 15.73 -4.48 14.20
N LEU A 287 14.75 -4.71 13.33
CA LEU A 287 13.91 -5.91 13.36
C LEU A 287 14.73 -7.19 13.15
N LEU A 288 15.69 -7.18 12.22
CA LEU A 288 16.60 -8.31 12.00
C LEU A 288 17.45 -8.61 13.24
N LYS A 289 18.01 -7.58 13.89
CA LYS A 289 18.78 -7.75 15.13
C LYS A 289 17.93 -8.31 16.27
N ASP A 290 16.69 -7.86 16.40
CA ASP A 290 15.76 -8.36 17.41
C ASP A 290 15.33 -9.81 17.14
N TYR A 291 15.11 -10.16 15.87
CA TYR A 291 14.86 -11.54 15.44
C TYR A 291 16.02 -12.46 15.82
N ASP A 292 17.26 -12.09 15.47
CA ASP A 292 18.46 -12.85 15.82
C ASP A 292 18.63 -13.00 17.34
N ARG A 293 18.32 -11.95 18.10
CA ARG A 293 18.37 -11.99 19.57
C ARG A 293 17.32 -12.94 20.14
N LEU A 294 16.10 -12.92 19.60
CA LEU A 294 15.03 -13.80 20.03
C LEU A 294 15.35 -15.26 19.70
N ASP A 295 15.85 -15.52 18.50
CA ASP A 295 16.24 -16.86 18.06
C ASP A 295 17.32 -17.47 18.98
N ARG A 296 18.36 -16.70 19.34
CA ARG A 296 19.36 -17.13 20.32
C ARG A 296 18.77 -17.43 21.70
N ARG A 297 17.80 -16.64 22.16
CA ARG A 297 17.12 -16.89 23.46
C ARG A 297 16.28 -18.15 23.42
N VAL A 298 15.56 -18.39 22.32
CA VAL A 298 14.77 -19.60 22.12
C VAL A 298 15.70 -20.81 22.14
N ASN A 299 16.77 -20.81 21.34
CA ASN A 299 17.73 -21.91 21.28
C ASN A 299 18.38 -22.21 22.65
N ASN A 300 18.76 -21.19 23.42
CA ASN A 300 19.29 -21.39 24.77
C ASN A 300 18.25 -21.98 25.74
N CYS A 301 17.02 -21.45 25.72
CA CYS A 301 15.94 -21.94 26.58
C CYS A 301 15.58 -23.40 26.26
N THR A 302 15.52 -23.74 24.97
CA THR A 302 15.27 -25.12 24.51
C THR A 302 16.35 -26.06 25.05
N ARG A 303 17.63 -25.69 24.93
CA ARG A 303 18.75 -26.50 25.43
C ARG A 303 18.72 -26.65 26.96
N GLU A 304 18.42 -25.58 27.70
CA GLU A 304 18.25 -25.66 29.16
C GLU A 304 17.09 -26.58 29.55
N LEU A 305 15.98 -26.53 28.80
CA LEU A 305 14.80 -27.36 29.05
C LEU A 305 15.07 -28.84 28.74
N GLU A 306 15.81 -29.15 27.68
CA GLU A 306 16.26 -30.51 27.36
C GLU A 306 17.10 -31.09 28.50
N VAL A 307 18.11 -30.34 28.98
CA VAL A 307 18.95 -30.78 30.12
C VAL A 307 18.11 -31.01 31.37
N LYS A 308 17.18 -30.10 31.70
CA LYS A 308 16.29 -30.28 32.86
C LYS A 308 15.37 -31.48 32.70
N THR A 309 14.86 -31.73 31.49
CA THR A 309 13.99 -32.87 31.21
C THR A 309 14.76 -34.18 31.37
N GLN A 310 15.96 -34.28 30.82
CA GLN A 310 16.82 -35.45 30.98
C GLN A 310 17.15 -35.70 32.47
N ASN A 311 17.53 -34.66 33.22
CA ASN A 311 17.80 -34.79 34.66
C ASN A 311 16.56 -35.28 35.44
N LEU A 312 15.37 -34.81 35.08
CA LEU A 312 14.11 -35.28 35.69
C LEU A 312 13.82 -36.74 35.34
N GLU A 313 14.09 -37.18 34.12
CA GLU A 313 13.94 -38.58 33.71
C GLU A 313 14.91 -39.50 34.45
N GLU A 314 16.17 -39.09 34.62
CA GLU A 314 17.17 -39.82 35.40
C GLU A 314 16.77 -39.92 36.87
N LEU A 315 16.37 -38.81 37.50
CA LEU A 315 15.89 -38.79 38.89
C LEU A 315 14.66 -39.67 39.09
N ASN A 316 13.69 -39.61 38.17
CA ASN A 316 12.50 -40.46 38.22
C ASN A 316 12.85 -41.94 38.10
N THR A 317 13.83 -42.29 37.26
CA THR A 317 14.30 -43.66 37.10
C THR A 317 15.01 -44.15 38.37
N ALA A 318 15.91 -43.34 38.93
CA ALA A 318 16.57 -43.65 40.20
C ALA A 318 15.56 -43.83 41.34
N LEU A 319 14.55 -42.94 41.44
CA LEU A 319 13.50 -43.04 42.45
C LEU A 319 12.67 -44.33 42.30
N LYS A 320 12.31 -44.71 41.07
CA LYS A 320 11.60 -45.98 40.80
C LYS A 320 12.42 -47.20 41.24
N VAL A 321 13.73 -47.20 40.96
CA VAL A 321 14.64 -48.27 41.39
C VAL A 321 14.73 -48.33 42.91
N LEU A 322 14.90 -47.18 43.57
CA LEU A 322 14.96 -47.08 45.03
C LEU A 322 13.67 -47.55 45.70
N LEU A 323 12.50 -47.14 45.18
CA LEU A 323 11.20 -47.59 45.67
C LEU A 323 11.05 -49.11 45.54
N LYS A 324 11.41 -49.66 44.36
CA LYS A 324 11.38 -51.11 44.14
C LYS A 324 12.32 -51.85 45.09
N LYS A 325 13.55 -51.37 45.27
CA LYS A 325 14.53 -51.97 46.18
C LYS A 325 14.06 -51.90 47.63
N ARG A 326 13.48 -50.78 48.06
CA ARG A 326 12.89 -50.63 49.40
C ARG A 326 11.76 -51.64 49.62
N ASP A 327 10.90 -51.83 48.64
CA ASP A 327 9.80 -52.80 48.74
C ASP A 327 10.33 -54.25 48.76
N GLU A 328 11.36 -54.57 47.96
CA GLU A 328 12.07 -55.87 48.01
C GLU A 328 12.70 -56.13 49.38
N ASP A 329 13.46 -55.16 49.91
CA ASP A 329 14.12 -55.26 51.22
C ASP A 329 13.10 -55.41 52.35
N ARG A 330 11.95 -54.72 52.24
CA ARG A 330 10.85 -54.86 53.19
C ARG A 330 10.30 -56.28 53.19
N ILE A 331 10.03 -56.84 52.00
CA ILE A 331 9.51 -58.21 51.86
C ILE A 331 10.53 -59.23 52.41
N GLU A 332 11.81 -59.08 52.09
CA GLU A 332 12.86 -59.98 52.58
C GLU A 332 12.95 -59.97 54.12
N LEU A 333 12.85 -58.78 54.73
CA LEU A 333 12.81 -58.64 56.19
C LEU A 333 11.55 -59.28 56.78
N GLU A 334 10.39 -59.05 56.16
CA GLU A 334 9.11 -59.64 56.59
C GLU A 334 9.17 -61.19 56.57
N GLU A 335 9.73 -61.78 55.51
CA GLU A 335 9.94 -63.23 55.38
C GLU A 335 10.92 -63.77 56.43
N LYS A 336 12.07 -63.11 56.63
CA LYS A 336 13.06 -63.50 57.64
C LYS A 336 12.48 -63.50 59.06
N VAL A 337 11.70 -62.48 59.40
CA VAL A 337 11.03 -62.40 60.71
C VAL A 337 10.05 -63.57 60.87
N LEU A 338 9.24 -63.86 59.84
CA LEU A 338 8.28 -64.96 59.89
C LEU A 338 8.96 -66.33 60.06
N VAL A 339 10.00 -66.61 59.27
CA VAL A 339 10.77 -67.86 59.34
C VAL A 339 11.41 -68.00 60.72
N ASN A 340 12.06 -66.95 61.23
CA ASN A 340 12.68 -67.00 62.55
C ASN A 340 11.66 -67.28 63.66
N VAL A 341 10.48 -66.66 63.63
CA VAL A 341 9.44 -66.93 64.64
C VAL A 341 8.91 -68.36 64.52
N GLN A 342 8.59 -68.82 63.30
CA GLN A 342 8.03 -70.15 63.09
C GLN A 342 9.04 -71.26 63.41
N GLU A 343 10.26 -71.18 62.87
CA GLU A 343 11.26 -72.23 63.02
C GLU A 343 11.94 -72.21 64.39
N LEU A 344 12.29 -71.04 64.92
CA LEU A 344 13.10 -70.93 66.14
C LEU A 344 12.27 -70.75 67.43
N ILE A 345 11.02 -70.30 67.35
CA ILE A 345 10.19 -70.08 68.54
C ILE A 345 9.02 -71.06 68.57
N VAL A 346 8.16 -71.07 67.56
CA VAL A 346 6.95 -71.91 67.53
C VAL A 346 7.30 -73.41 67.61
N THR A 347 8.33 -73.87 66.91
CA THR A 347 8.80 -75.27 67.00
C THR A 347 9.09 -75.72 68.43
N TYR A 348 9.66 -74.85 69.27
CA TYR A 348 9.97 -75.19 70.66
C TYR A 348 8.74 -75.07 71.57
N LEU A 349 7.82 -74.13 71.28
CA LEU A 349 6.52 -74.06 71.97
C LEU A 349 5.70 -75.34 71.74
N GLU A 350 5.66 -75.86 70.50
CA GLU A 350 5.01 -77.14 70.19
C GLU A 350 5.65 -78.33 70.92
N LYS A 351 6.99 -78.33 71.06
CA LYS A 351 7.71 -79.36 71.82
C LYS A 351 7.40 -79.27 73.32
N LEU A 352 7.32 -78.06 73.87
CA LEU A 352 6.91 -77.79 75.24
C LEU A 352 5.47 -78.25 75.51
N GLN A 353 4.51 -77.96 74.62
CA GLN A 353 3.13 -78.44 74.77
C GLN A 353 3.04 -79.97 74.84
N LYS A 354 3.98 -80.69 74.20
CA LYS A 354 4.05 -82.16 74.19
C LYS A 354 4.77 -82.77 75.39
N SER A 355 5.40 -81.98 76.28
CA SER A 355 6.24 -82.51 77.38
C SER A 355 5.50 -82.79 78.69
N GLY A 356 4.16 -82.79 78.69
CA GLY A 356 3.35 -83.08 79.89
C GLY A 356 3.28 -81.92 80.89
N LEU A 357 2.98 -80.71 80.39
CA LEU A 357 2.83 -79.49 81.19
C LEU A 357 1.63 -79.54 82.14
N ASP A 358 1.71 -78.83 83.28
CA ASP A 358 0.55 -78.58 84.14
C ASP A 358 -0.42 -77.54 83.55
N ASP A 359 -1.64 -77.44 84.09
CA ASP A 359 -2.69 -76.56 83.55
C ASP A 359 -2.29 -75.08 83.50
N ARG A 360 -1.48 -74.61 84.47
CA ARG A 360 -1.04 -73.22 84.56
C ARG A 360 0.06 -72.92 83.55
N GLN A 361 1.03 -73.83 83.39
CA GLN A 361 2.08 -73.77 82.38
C GLN A 361 1.49 -73.82 80.96
N LYS A 362 0.50 -74.68 80.73
CA LYS A 362 -0.21 -74.76 79.44
C LYS A 362 -0.88 -73.43 79.10
N THR A 363 -1.57 -72.82 80.06
CA THR A 363 -2.19 -71.50 79.89
C THR A 363 -1.17 -70.43 79.50
N TYR A 364 0.03 -70.42 80.12
CA TYR A 364 1.08 -69.47 79.73
C TYR A 364 1.63 -69.73 78.33
N VAL A 365 1.80 -71.00 77.92
CA VAL A 365 2.24 -71.34 76.56
C VAL A 365 1.21 -70.92 75.52
N ASP A 366 -0.09 -71.13 75.78
CA ASP A 366 -1.16 -70.72 74.87
C ASP A 366 -1.22 -69.19 74.71
N ILE A 367 -0.98 -68.42 75.80
CA ILE A 367 -0.87 -66.95 75.73
C ILE A 367 0.35 -66.51 74.90
N ILE A 368 1.50 -67.16 75.08
CA ILE A 368 2.73 -66.85 74.32
C ILE A 368 2.52 -67.16 72.84
N GLU A 369 1.90 -68.30 72.52
CA GLU A 369 1.54 -68.69 71.15
C GLU A 369 0.58 -67.69 70.51
N SER A 370 -0.47 -67.27 71.25
CA SER A 370 -1.40 -66.23 70.77
C SER A 370 -0.70 -64.90 70.50
N ASN A 371 0.14 -64.42 71.42
CA ASN A 371 0.87 -63.16 71.26
C ASN A 371 1.85 -63.22 70.09
N LEU A 372 2.54 -64.35 69.90
CA LEU A 372 3.43 -64.54 68.75
C LEU A 372 2.66 -64.56 67.44
N ASN A 373 1.50 -65.22 67.40
CA ASN A 373 0.61 -65.23 66.24
C ASN A 373 0.11 -63.81 65.89
N ASP A 374 -0.22 -62.99 66.88
CA ASP A 374 -0.60 -61.59 66.67
C ASP A 374 0.58 -60.74 66.16
N ILE A 375 1.79 -60.97 66.68
CA ILE A 375 3.03 -60.30 66.22
C ILE A 375 3.35 -60.68 64.77
N VAL A 376 3.18 -61.95 64.37
CA VAL A 376 3.45 -62.37 63.00
C VAL A 376 2.28 -62.14 62.02
N SER A 377 1.07 -61.87 62.52
CA SER A 377 -0.14 -61.65 61.69
C SER A 377 0.05 -60.59 60.59
N PRO A 378 0.66 -59.42 60.85
CA PRO A 378 0.90 -58.41 59.80
C PRO A 378 1.81 -58.93 58.67
N PHE A 379 2.79 -59.77 59.00
CA PHE A 379 3.74 -60.36 58.06
C PHE A 379 3.10 -61.45 57.19
N VAL A 380 2.21 -62.25 57.79
CA VAL A 380 1.41 -63.25 57.06
C VAL A 380 0.42 -62.58 56.10
N ARG A 381 -0.18 -61.45 56.50
CA ARG A 381 -1.05 -60.64 55.61
C ARG A 381 -0.25 -59.97 54.48
N GLY A 382 0.99 -59.53 54.74
CA GLY A 382 1.93 -59.02 53.73
C GLY A 382 2.28 -60.06 52.67
N LEU A 383 2.63 -61.29 53.08
CA LEU A 383 2.85 -62.42 52.17
C LEU A 383 1.58 -62.88 51.44
N SER A 384 0.42 -62.80 52.09
CA SER A 384 -0.88 -63.05 51.47
C SER A 384 -1.20 -62.09 50.33
N SER A 385 -0.55 -60.91 50.24
CA SER A 385 -0.73 -60.01 49.10
C SER A 385 -0.06 -60.56 47.82
N LYS A 386 1.00 -61.37 47.92
CA LYS A 386 1.54 -62.14 46.77
C LYS A 386 0.55 -63.24 46.31
N TYR A 387 -0.36 -63.68 47.18
CA TYR A 387 -1.42 -64.68 46.92
C TYR A 387 -2.83 -64.07 46.94
N LEU A 388 -2.98 -62.78 46.59
CA LEU A 388 -4.17 -61.92 46.72
C LEU A 388 -5.51 -62.50 46.21
N SER A 389 -5.50 -63.66 45.54
CA SER A 389 -6.69 -64.36 45.04
C SER A 389 -7.14 -65.57 45.86
N LEU A 390 -6.34 -66.12 46.78
CA LEU A 390 -6.64 -67.37 47.50
C LEU A 390 -7.34 -67.15 48.86
N THR A 391 -8.32 -67.99 49.20
CA THR A 391 -8.97 -67.97 50.53
C THR A 391 -8.07 -68.63 51.60
N PRO A 392 -8.30 -68.42 52.91
CA PRO A 392 -7.49 -69.05 53.97
C PRO A 392 -7.40 -70.58 53.86
N THR A 393 -8.50 -71.24 53.52
CA THR A 393 -8.56 -72.70 53.28
C THR A 393 -7.82 -73.12 52.00
N GLU A 394 -7.79 -72.27 50.98
CA GLU A 394 -7.00 -72.50 49.76
C GLU A 394 -5.50 -72.28 50.01
N ILE A 395 -5.11 -71.33 50.87
CA ILE A 395 -3.72 -71.13 51.29
C ILE A 395 -3.23 -72.35 52.08
N GLN A 396 -4.02 -72.82 53.06
CA GLN A 396 -3.71 -74.02 53.83
C GLN A 396 -3.61 -75.27 52.93
N THR A 397 -4.54 -75.41 51.98
CA THR A 397 -4.49 -76.49 50.99
C THR A 397 -3.25 -76.37 50.09
N ALA A 398 -2.92 -75.17 49.59
CA ALA A 398 -1.75 -74.94 48.75
C ALA A 398 -0.43 -75.30 49.47
N ASN A 399 -0.30 -74.97 50.76
CA ASN A 399 0.88 -75.32 51.57
C ASN A 399 1.04 -76.84 51.72
N LEU A 400 -0.04 -77.57 52.02
CA LEU A 400 0.00 -79.03 52.12
C LEU A 400 0.28 -79.71 50.76
N VAL A 401 -0.17 -79.10 49.66
CA VAL A 401 0.19 -79.53 48.30
C VAL A 401 1.67 -79.32 48.00
N LYS A 402 2.27 -78.19 48.42
CA LYS A 402 3.72 -77.95 48.28
C LYS A 402 4.54 -79.02 48.99
N GLN A 403 4.10 -79.43 50.18
CA GLN A 403 4.70 -80.51 50.99
C GLN A 403 4.49 -81.91 50.39
N GLY A 404 3.81 -82.03 49.25
CA GLY A 404 3.67 -83.29 48.52
C GLY A 404 2.51 -84.18 48.95
N LYS A 405 1.60 -83.68 49.81
CA LYS A 405 0.44 -84.45 50.26
C LYS A 405 -0.60 -84.59 49.14
N THR A 406 -1.24 -85.76 49.09
CA THR A 406 -2.35 -86.09 48.20
C THR A 406 -3.67 -85.51 48.70
N SER A 407 -4.69 -85.40 47.84
CA SER A 407 -6.01 -84.89 48.24
C SER A 407 -6.63 -85.69 49.40
N LYS A 408 -6.38 -87.01 49.46
CA LYS A 408 -6.86 -87.89 50.53
C LYS A 408 -6.14 -87.67 51.86
N GLU A 409 -4.83 -87.40 51.82
CA GLU A 409 -4.05 -87.10 53.03
C GLU A 409 -4.38 -85.72 53.58
N ILE A 410 -4.51 -84.73 52.70
CA ILE A 410 -4.94 -83.37 53.08
C ILE A 410 -6.32 -83.46 53.74
N ALA A 411 -7.28 -84.15 53.12
CA ALA A 411 -8.63 -84.33 53.65
C ALA A 411 -8.65 -84.85 55.09
N LYS A 412 -7.80 -85.83 55.42
CA LYS A 412 -7.65 -86.34 56.79
C LYS A 412 -7.04 -85.32 57.75
N LEU A 413 -6.07 -84.52 57.30
CA LEU A 413 -5.38 -83.52 58.12
C LEU A 413 -6.25 -82.30 58.45
N VAL A 414 -7.11 -81.87 57.52
CA VAL A 414 -8.01 -80.72 57.71
C VAL A 414 -9.45 -81.09 58.08
N ASN A 415 -9.71 -82.39 58.32
CA ASN A 415 -11.03 -82.93 58.66
C ASN A 415 -12.15 -82.51 57.67
N LEU A 416 -11.84 -82.59 56.37
CA LEU A 416 -12.75 -82.27 55.26
C LEU A 416 -12.88 -83.44 54.30
N SER A 417 -13.90 -83.45 53.44
CA SER A 417 -14.03 -84.50 52.42
C SER A 417 -12.94 -84.37 51.36
N ALA A 418 -12.48 -85.50 50.80
CA ALA A 418 -11.51 -85.50 49.70
C ALA A 418 -12.00 -84.69 48.47
N ARG A 419 -13.32 -84.70 48.22
CA ARG A 419 -13.97 -83.92 47.17
C ARG A 419 -13.88 -82.41 47.42
N THR A 420 -13.98 -81.98 48.69
CA THR A 420 -13.81 -80.57 49.09
C THR A 420 -12.36 -80.11 48.85
N ILE A 421 -11.38 -80.97 49.15
CA ILE A 421 -9.97 -80.65 48.88
C ILE A 421 -9.67 -80.58 47.39
N GLU A 422 -10.24 -81.49 46.58
CA GLU A 422 -10.13 -81.41 45.12
C GLU A 422 -10.72 -80.11 44.57
N PHE A 423 -11.88 -79.69 45.10
CA PHE A 423 -12.48 -78.40 44.76
C PHE A 423 -11.57 -77.21 45.10
N HIS A 424 -10.94 -77.20 46.28
CA HIS A 424 -9.97 -76.16 46.63
C HIS A 424 -8.72 -76.20 45.73
N ARG A 425 -8.20 -77.39 45.40
CA ARG A 425 -7.08 -77.56 44.45
C ARG A 425 -7.41 -76.99 43.07
N ASP A 426 -8.62 -77.23 42.58
CA ASP A 426 -9.09 -76.69 41.30
C ASP A 426 -9.30 -75.17 41.32
N ASN A 427 -9.79 -74.62 42.43
CA ASN A 427 -9.90 -73.18 42.59
C ASN A 427 -8.52 -72.53 42.64
N ILE A 428 -7.55 -73.13 43.35
CA ILE A 428 -6.15 -72.68 43.33
C ILE A 428 -5.64 -72.71 41.89
N ARG A 429 -5.83 -73.81 41.14
CA ARG A 429 -5.42 -73.88 39.72
C ARG A 429 -6.08 -72.81 38.85
N LYS A 430 -7.35 -72.47 39.10
CA LYS A 430 -8.08 -71.41 38.39
C LYS A 430 -7.49 -70.04 38.69
N LYS A 431 -7.30 -69.74 39.97
CA LYS A 431 -6.80 -68.46 40.47
C LYS A 431 -5.33 -68.22 40.12
N MET A 432 -4.57 -69.30 39.91
CA MET A 432 -3.17 -69.29 39.44
C MET A 432 -3.06 -69.38 37.90
N GLY A 433 -4.17 -69.36 37.15
CA GLY A 433 -4.14 -69.34 35.67
C GLY A 433 -3.64 -70.64 35.00
N ILE A 434 -3.67 -71.77 35.72
CA ILE A 434 -3.16 -73.08 35.24
C ILE A 434 -4.23 -74.17 35.12
N LYS A 435 -5.51 -73.87 35.34
CA LYS A 435 -6.62 -74.87 35.33
C LYS A 435 -6.59 -75.79 34.10
N ASN A 436 -6.40 -75.23 32.92
CA ASN A 436 -6.41 -75.96 31.64
C ASN A 436 -5.02 -76.25 31.06
N LYS A 437 -3.96 -76.08 31.86
CA LYS A 437 -2.59 -76.39 31.44
C LYS A 437 -2.18 -77.75 32.01
N LYS A 438 -1.40 -78.55 31.26
CA LYS A 438 -0.78 -79.82 31.72
C LYS A 438 0.40 -79.54 32.69
N VAL A 439 0.18 -78.68 33.68
CA VAL A 439 1.18 -78.28 34.67
C VAL A 439 0.79 -78.88 36.02
N ASN A 440 1.74 -79.54 36.68
CA ASN A 440 1.54 -80.07 38.02
C ASN A 440 1.39 -78.91 39.03
N LEU A 441 0.30 -78.92 39.81
CA LEU A 441 -0.01 -77.85 40.76
C LEU A 441 1.12 -77.66 41.80
N ARG A 442 1.74 -78.75 42.28
CA ARG A 442 2.85 -78.68 43.24
C ARG A 442 4.07 -78.01 42.61
N THR A 443 4.46 -78.43 41.41
CA THR A 443 5.61 -77.85 40.70
C THR A 443 5.41 -76.37 40.43
N HIS A 444 4.21 -75.96 40.03
CA HIS A 444 3.88 -74.56 39.82
C HIS A 444 3.92 -73.73 41.11
N LEU A 445 3.38 -74.28 42.20
CA LEU A 445 3.41 -73.63 43.52
C LEU A 445 4.83 -73.50 44.09
N LEU A 446 5.75 -74.42 43.76
CA LEU A 446 7.17 -74.33 44.14
C LEU A 446 7.93 -73.32 43.27
N ALA A 447 7.55 -73.13 42.01
CA ALA A 447 8.19 -72.19 41.08
C ALA A 447 7.79 -70.71 41.32
N MET A 448 6.82 -70.43 42.19
CA MET A 448 6.34 -69.08 42.54
C MET A 448 6.94 -68.55 43.85
N GLN A 449 8.15 -68.97 44.22
CA GLN A 449 8.89 -68.39 45.35
C GLN A 449 9.35 -66.96 45.01
#